data_AF-A0A967SB78-F1
#
_entry.id   AF-A0A967SB78-F1
#
_cell.length_a   1.000
_cell.length_b   1.000
_cell.length_c   1.000
_cell.angle_alpha   90.00
_cell.angle_beta   90.00
_cell.angle_gamma   90.00
#
_symmetry.space_group_name_H-M   'P 1'
#
loop_
_entity.id
_entity.type
_entity.pdbx_description
1 polymer ?
#
loop_
_entity_poly.entity_id
_entity_poly.type
_entity_poly.pdbx_seq_one_letter_code
_entity_poly.pdbx_strand_id
1 'polypeptide(L)'
;LVLEVGFIWLTTRAWRALDLDPATSAYASSVFATLGYVGLVALVLAVLSASAVAYGARHPRDPRWQAPAVNASLLAGFTAAAAWIAYATVYFGPVLLAGGG
;
A
#
# COMPACT_ATOMS: atom_id res chain seq x y z
N LEU A 1 2.22 -6.51 9.86
CA LEU A 1 2.60 -5.27 10.58
C LEU A 1 4.04 -4.81 10.33
N VAL A 2 5.10 -5.53 10.74
CA VAL A 2 6.49 -5.04 10.56
C VAL A 2 6.82 -4.77 9.09
N LEU A 3 6.46 -5.71 8.20
CA LEU A 3 6.64 -5.55 6.76
C LEU A 3 5.82 -4.40 6.18
N GLU A 4 4.59 -4.18 6.67
CA GLU A 4 3.75 -3.05 6.26
C GLU A 4 4.38 -1.71 6.64
N VAL A 5 4.88 -1.59 7.87
CA VAL A 5 5.58 -0.38 8.34
C VAL A 5 6.85 -0.13 7.52
N GLY A 6 7.65 -1.17 7.27
CA GLY A 6 8.84 -1.08 6.43
C GLY A 6 8.50 -0.65 5.00
N PHE A 7 7.45 -1.22 4.41
CA PHE A 7 6.96 -0.85 3.09
C PHE A 7 6.54 0.62 3.04
N ILE A 8 5.67 1.07 3.95
CA ILE A 8 5.23 2.47 4.02
C ILE A 8 6.43 3.41 4.14
N TRP A 9 7.39 3.08 5.02
CA TRP A 9 8.60 3.90 5.21
C TRP A 9 9.43 4.01 3.93
N LEU A 10 9.71 2.89 3.26
CA LEU A 10 10.46 2.85 2.01
C LEU A 10 9.75 3.62 0.89
N THR A 11 8.43 3.41 0.73
CA THR A 11 7.63 4.10 -0.28
C THR A 11 7.61 5.61 -0.05
N THR A 12 7.42 6.05 1.20
CA THR A 12 7.42 7.49 1.54
C THR A 12 8.78 8.12 1.24
N ARG A 13 9.88 7.41 1.53
CA ARG A 13 11.24 7.88 1.23
C ARG A 13 11.47 7.97 -0.27
N ALA A 14 11.04 6.97 -1.03
CA ALA A 14 11.15 6.96 -2.49
C ALA A 14 10.38 8.13 -3.12
N TRP A 15 9.19 8.46 -2.61
CA TRP A 15 8.42 9.58 -3.13
C TRP A 15 9.05 10.94 -2.84
N ARG A 16 9.65 11.13 -1.68
CA ARG A 16 10.39 12.37 -1.38
C ARG A 16 11.64 12.55 -2.25
N ALA A 17 12.16 11.46 -2.81
CA ALA A 17 13.28 11.50 -3.74
C ALA A 17 12.82 11.72 -5.20
N LEU A 18 11.54 11.52 -5.50
CA LEU A 18 10.95 11.80 -6.80
C LEU A 18 10.56 13.28 -6.84
N ASP A 19 11.27 14.07 -7.64
CA ASP A 19 10.96 15.48 -7.91
C ASP A 19 9.78 15.60 -8.89
N LEU A 20 8.67 14.92 -8.57
CA LEU A 20 7.44 14.95 -9.34
C LEU A 20 6.60 16.12 -8.83
N ASP A 21 6.34 17.09 -9.70
CA ASP A 21 5.33 18.12 -9.44
C ASP A 21 3.97 17.71 -10.04
N PRO A 22 3.02 17.22 -9.22
CA PRO A 22 1.72 16.79 -9.72
C PRO A 22 0.85 17.95 -10.21
N ALA A 23 1.17 19.22 -9.89
CA ALA A 23 0.38 20.36 -10.31
C ALA A 23 0.64 20.77 -11.78
N THR A 24 1.79 20.38 -12.34
CA THR A 24 2.22 20.83 -13.66
C THR A 24 2.06 19.80 -14.77
N SER A 25 1.79 18.53 -14.43
CA SER A 25 1.63 17.44 -15.42
C SER A 25 0.49 16.49 -15.07
N ALA A 26 -0.39 16.25 -16.05
CA ALA A 26 -1.46 15.26 -15.93
C ALA A 26 -0.92 13.83 -15.67
N TYR A 27 0.24 13.50 -16.23
CA TYR A 27 0.91 12.24 -15.95
C TYR A 27 1.46 12.18 -14.52
N ALA A 28 2.13 13.24 -14.06
CA ALA A 28 2.63 13.29 -12.69
C ALA A 28 1.50 13.21 -11.67
N SER A 29 0.38 13.90 -11.93
CA SER A 29 -0.83 13.83 -11.11
C SER A 29 -1.43 12.43 -11.05
N SER A 30 -1.51 11.71 -12.19
CA SER A 30 -2.10 10.36 -12.22
C SER A 30 -1.21 9.33 -11.53
N VAL A 31 0.11 9.41 -11.72
CA VAL A 31 1.09 8.60 -10.99
C VAL A 31 0.99 8.87 -9.49
N PHE A 32 0.99 10.15 -9.10
CA PHE A 32 0.88 10.54 -7.68
C PHE A 32 -0.42 10.05 -7.06
N ALA A 33 -1.57 10.18 -7.75
CA ALA A 33 -2.85 9.69 -7.26
C ALA A 33 -2.87 8.16 -7.11
N THR A 34 -2.32 7.44 -8.08
CA THR A 34 -2.30 5.97 -8.09
C THR A 34 -1.43 5.42 -6.95
N LEU A 35 -0.19 5.92 -6.85
CA LEU A 35 0.72 5.52 -5.77
C LEU A 35 0.19 6.02 -4.41
N GLY A 36 -0.36 7.25 -4.39
CA GLY A 36 -1.10 7.88 -3.30
C GLY A 36 -2.10 6.94 -2.65
N TYR A 37 -3.02 6.43 -3.47
CA TYR A 37 -4.07 5.52 -3.07
C TYR A 37 -3.52 4.21 -2.49
N VAL A 38 -2.53 3.59 -3.15
CA VAL A 38 -1.88 2.37 -2.64
C VAL A 38 -1.24 2.61 -1.26
N GLY A 39 -0.57 3.74 -1.07
CA GLY A 39 0.01 4.14 0.21
C GLY A 39 -1.06 4.33 1.29
N LEU A 40 -2.20 4.95 0.95
CA LEU A 40 -3.32 5.13 1.87
C LEU A 40 -3.93 3.78 2.30
N VAL A 41 -4.16 2.87 1.35
CA VAL A 41 -4.68 1.53 1.66
C VAL A 41 -3.71 0.74 2.54
N ALA A 42 -2.40 0.84 2.28
CA ALA A 42 -1.38 0.24 3.14
C ALA A 42 -1.39 0.80 4.57
N LEU A 43 -1.63 2.11 4.74
CA LEU A 43 -1.79 2.73 6.05
C LEU A 43 -3.03 2.20 6.79
N VAL A 44 -4.17 2.09 6.10
CA VAL A 44 -5.40 1.50 6.67
C VAL A 44 -5.16 0.06 7.12
N LEU A 45 -4.48 -0.73 6.29
CA LEU A 45 -4.08 -2.09 6.64
C LEU A 45 -3.20 -2.11 7.89
N ALA A 46 -2.20 -1.23 8.00
CA ALA A 46 -1.32 -1.16 9.16
C ALA A 46 -2.11 -0.85 10.44
N VAL A 47 -3.07 0.08 10.39
CA VAL A 47 -3.95 0.42 11.52
C VAL A 47 -4.84 -0.76 11.91
N LEU A 48 -5.45 -1.44 10.93
CA LEU A 48 -6.28 -2.61 11.16
C LEU A 48 -5.47 -3.77 11.79
N SER A 49 -4.30 -4.06 11.23
CA SER A 49 -3.36 -5.05 11.74
C SER A 49 -2.91 -4.73 13.16
N ALA A 50 -2.55 -3.47 13.45
CA ALA A 50 -2.16 -3.03 14.78
C ALA A 50 -3.31 -3.18 15.80
N SER A 51 -4.54 -2.84 15.38
CA SER A 51 -5.74 -2.98 16.20
C SER A 51 -6.06 -4.44 16.52
N ALA A 52 -5.94 -5.33 15.53
CA ALA A 52 -6.12 -6.77 15.71
C ALA A 52 -5.09 -7.36 16.68
N VAL A 53 -3.80 -7.00 16.53
CA VAL A 53 -2.73 -7.41 17.44
C VAL A 53 -2.98 -6.88 18.86
N ALA A 54 -3.34 -5.61 19.01
CA ALA A 54 -3.63 -5.01 20.30
C ALA A 54 -4.84 -5.66 21.00
N TYR A 55 -5.89 -5.98 20.23
CA TYR A 55 -7.08 -6.66 20.78
C TYR A 55 -6.75 -8.09 21.21
N GLY A 56 -6.06 -8.88 20.36
CA GLY A 56 -5.67 -10.25 20.67
C GLY A 56 -4.72 -10.34 21.87
N ALA A 57 -3.79 -9.39 22.00
CA ALA A 57 -2.90 -9.31 23.16
C ALA A 57 -3.64 -8.99 24.47
N ARG A 58 -4.69 -8.16 24.42
CA ARG A 58 -5.50 -7.80 25.60
C ARG A 58 -6.54 -8.87 25.97
N HIS A 59 -7.03 -9.63 24.99
CA HIS A 59 -8.10 -10.62 25.19
C HIS A 59 -7.74 -11.99 24.59
N PRO A 60 -6.69 -12.67 25.08
CA PRO A 60 -6.17 -13.90 24.45
C PRO A 60 -7.15 -15.08 24.48
N ARG A 61 -8.15 -15.06 25.38
CA ARG A 61 -9.17 -16.10 25.52
C ARG A 61 -10.48 -15.79 24.80
N ASP A 62 -10.63 -14.59 24.22
CA ASP A 62 -11.86 -14.22 23.51
C ASP A 62 -11.78 -14.64 22.03
N PRO A 63 -12.49 -15.68 21.57
CA PRO A 63 -12.41 -16.15 20.19
C PRO A 63 -12.78 -15.07 19.15
N ARG A 64 -13.44 -13.98 19.54
CA ARG A 64 -13.80 -12.87 18.64
C ARG A 64 -12.58 -12.13 18.08
N TRP A 65 -11.38 -12.26 18.67
CA TRP A 65 -10.17 -11.64 18.11
C TRP A 65 -9.80 -12.18 16.73
N GLN A 66 -10.30 -13.36 16.34
CA GLN A 66 -10.02 -13.96 15.04
C GLN A 66 -10.66 -13.18 13.88
N ALA A 67 -11.83 -12.59 14.08
CA ALA A 67 -12.53 -11.84 13.02
C ALA A 67 -11.71 -10.64 12.48
N PRO A 68 -11.17 -9.72 13.31
CA PRO A 68 -10.32 -8.66 12.82
C PRO A 68 -8.99 -9.18 12.22
N ALA A 69 -8.46 -10.32 12.69
CA ALA A 69 -7.27 -10.92 12.10
C ALA A 69 -7.53 -11.47 10.68
N VAL A 70 -8.68 -12.12 10.45
CA VAL A 70 -9.10 -12.58 9.12
C VAL A 70 -9.38 -11.41 8.19
N ASN A 71 -10.03 -10.36 8.68
CA ASN A 71 -10.26 -9.16 7.87
C ASN A 71 -8.94 -8.49 7.48
N ALA A 72 -7.97 -8.42 8.41
CA ALA A 72 -6.64 -7.91 8.12
C ALA A 72 -5.91 -8.76 7.08
N SER A 73 -6.02 -10.10 7.12
CA SER A 73 -5.38 -10.96 6.12
C SER A 73 -5.99 -10.82 4.72
N LEU A 74 -7.32 -10.69 4.62
CA LEU A 74 -8.00 -10.42 3.35
C LEU A 74 -7.58 -9.07 2.77
N LEU A 75 -7.56 -8.01 3.61
CA LEU A 75 -7.12 -6.69 3.19
C LEU A 75 -5.63 -6.70 2.80
N ALA A 76 -4.79 -7.47 3.47
CA ALA A 76 -3.39 -7.63 3.11
C ALA A 76 -3.23 -8.23 1.70
N GLY A 77 -3.98 -9.29 1.40
CA GLY A 77 -3.98 -9.91 0.07
C GLY A 77 -4.42 -8.93 -1.02
N PHE A 78 -5.52 -8.21 -0.80
CA PHE A 78 -6.00 -7.18 -1.71
C PHE A 78 -4.96 -6.06 -1.92
N THR A 79 -4.40 -5.54 -0.83
CA THR A 79 -3.42 -4.44 -0.87
C THR A 79 -2.17 -4.85 -1.62
N ALA A 80 -1.68 -6.08 -1.40
CA ALA A 80 -0.52 -6.60 -2.11
C ALA A 80 -0.78 -6.72 -3.62
N ALA A 81 -1.92 -7.28 -4.01
CA ALA A 81 -2.28 -7.39 -5.43
C ALA A 81 -2.45 -6.02 -6.09
N ALA A 82 -3.16 -5.10 -5.44
CA ALA A 82 -3.35 -3.73 -5.92
C ALA A 82 -2.03 -2.97 -6.07
N ALA A 83 -1.13 -3.09 -5.08
CA ALA A 83 0.19 -2.49 -5.12
C ALA A 83 1.03 -3.04 -6.27
N TRP A 84 1.04 -4.37 -6.46
CA TRP A 84 1.74 -5.00 -7.57
C TRP A 84 1.28 -4.50 -8.94
N ILE A 85 -0.05 -4.44 -9.15
CA ILE A 85 -0.62 -3.94 -10.39
C ILE A 85 -0.25 -2.47 -10.59
N ALA A 86 -0.46 -1.63 -9.59
CA ALA A 86 -0.14 -0.21 -9.65
C ALA A 86 1.34 0.05 -9.97
N TYR A 87 2.26 -0.63 -9.28
CA TYR A 87 3.69 -0.50 -9.53
C TYR A 87 4.08 -1.03 -10.91
N ALA A 88 3.50 -2.15 -11.33
CA ALA A 88 3.77 -2.69 -12.66
C ALA A 88 3.34 -1.70 -13.76
N THR A 89 2.15 -1.12 -13.64
CA THR A 89 1.64 -0.12 -14.58
C THR A 89 2.51 1.14 -14.59
N VAL A 90 2.86 1.69 -13.42
CA VAL A 90 3.59 2.96 -13.33
C VAL A 90 5.05 2.82 -13.79
N TYR A 91 5.74 1.75 -13.41
CA TYR A 91 7.18 1.62 -13.67
C TYR A 91 7.51 0.87 -14.95
N PHE A 92 6.71 -0.13 -15.36
CA PHE A 92 6.95 -0.87 -16.59
C PHE A 92 6.08 -0.42 -17.75
N GLY A 93 4.92 0.20 -17.50
CA GLY A 93 4.03 0.70 -18.55
C GLY A 93 4.73 1.61 -19.57
N PRO A 94 5.44 2.67 -19.14
CA PRO A 94 6.18 3.54 -20.07
C PRO A 94 7.23 2.79 -20.89
N VAL A 95 7.92 1.82 -20.30
CA VAL A 95 8.96 1.02 -20.98
C VAL A 95 8.35 0.13 -22.05
N LEU A 96 7.23 -0.54 -21.73
CA LEU A 96 6.52 -1.41 -22.68
C LEU A 96 5.94 -0.61 -23.86
N LEU A 97 5.47 0.61 -23.61
CA LEU A 97 4.94 1.50 -24.65
C LEU A 97 6.06 2.12 -25.50
N ALA A 98 7.26 2.33 -24.95
CA ALA A 98 8.40 2.90 -25.66
C ALA A 98 9.23 1.86 -26.43
N GLY A 99 9.26 0.59 -25.99
CA GLY A 99 10.02 -0.50 -26.62
C GLY A 99 9.30 -1.26 -27.73
N GLY A 100 8.08 -0.85 -28.09
CA GLY A 100 7.27 -1.47 -29.15
C GLY A 100 7.44 -0.83 -30.54
N GLY A 101 8.66 -0.42 -30.90
CA GLY A 101 9.02 0.17 -32.20
C GLY A 101 9.96 -0.73 -32.99
#